data_AF-A0A090RAL5-F1
#
_entry.id   AF-A0A090RAL5-F1
#
_cell.length_a   1.000
_cell.length_b   1.000
_cell.length_c   1.000
_cell.angle_alpha   90.00
_cell.angle_beta   90.00
_cell.angle_gamma   90.00
#
_symmetry.space_group_name_H-M   'P 1'
#
loop_
_entity.id
_entity.type
_entity.pdbx_description
1 polymer ?
#
loop_
_entity_poly.entity_id
_entity_poly.type
_entity_poly.pdbx_seq_one_letter_code
_entity_poly.pdbx_strand_id
1 'polypeptide(L)'
;MGLRGRNLPNDIRTVQKALNNHLLYLSPLQRLAEDGTFGSNIHRSKTLEAIKLYQKEVVGLKHPDGLISVNGPTHRELNGLVGLPKKSTLLPSTIPTIN
;
A
#
# COMPACT_ATOMS: atom_id res chain seq x y z
N MET A 1 -12.69 3.88 0.68
CA MET A 1 -11.83 4.99 0.20
C MET A 1 -11.14 4.56 -1.10
N GLY A 2 -10.73 5.50 -1.97
CA GLY A 2 -9.99 5.22 -3.21
C GLY A 2 -10.71 5.62 -4.49
N LEU A 3 -10.29 5.08 -5.64
CA LEU A 3 -10.75 5.48 -6.99
C LEU A 3 -12.28 5.43 -7.22
N ARG A 4 -13.04 4.77 -6.34
CA ARG A 4 -14.51 4.61 -6.42
C ARG A 4 -15.20 4.57 -5.06
N GLY A 5 -14.49 4.95 -3.99
CA GLY A 5 -15.00 4.93 -2.62
C GLY A 5 -15.39 6.31 -2.12
N ARG A 6 -16.17 6.38 -1.03
CA ARG A 6 -16.29 7.61 -0.24
C ARG A 6 -14.89 8.00 0.25
N ASN A 7 -14.52 9.26 0.07
CA ASN A 7 -13.18 9.80 0.27
C ASN A 7 -13.25 10.92 1.33
N LEU A 8 -13.33 10.54 2.60
CA LEU A 8 -13.38 11.51 3.70
C LEU A 8 -11.96 12.08 3.97
N PRO A 9 -11.80 13.39 4.16
CA PRO A 9 -10.47 13.99 4.33
C PRO A 9 -9.64 13.40 5.47
N ASN A 10 -10.27 13.10 6.61
CA ASN A 10 -9.60 12.51 7.77
C ASN A 10 -9.09 11.09 7.48
N ASP A 11 -9.86 10.30 6.75
CA ASP A 11 -9.48 8.95 6.37
C ASP A 11 -8.34 8.98 5.33
N ILE A 12 -8.37 9.90 4.36
CA ILE A 12 -7.26 10.10 3.40
C ILE A 12 -5.99 10.46 4.14
N ARG A 13 -6.08 11.41 5.08
CA ARG A 13 -4.93 11.85 5.88
C ARG A 13 -4.34 10.71 6.70
N THR A 14 -5.19 9.86 7.27
CA THR A 14 -4.77 8.68 8.02
C THR A 14 -4.02 7.70 7.13
N VAL A 15 -4.51 7.45 5.91
CA VAL A 15 -3.83 6.60 4.92
C VAL A 15 -2.50 7.21 4.48
N GLN A 16 -2.45 8.52 4.20
CA GLN A 16 -1.20 9.22 3.85
C GLN A 16 -0.14 9.09 4.95
N LYS A 17 -0.54 9.28 6.21
CA LYS A 17 0.32 9.06 7.39
C LYS A 17 0.84 7.63 7.47
N ALA A 18 -0.06 6.65 7.35
CA ALA A 18 0.32 5.25 7.39
C ALA A 18 1.31 4.92 6.26
N LEU A 19 1.01 5.28 5.01
CA LEU A 19 1.90 5.07 3.87
C LEU A 19 3.26 5.76 4.08
N ASN A 20 3.28 6.97 4.62
CA ASN A 20 4.53 7.67 4.97
C ASN A 20 5.36 6.91 6.00
N ASN A 21 4.75 6.26 6.98
CA ASN A 21 5.44 5.43 7.96
C ASN A 21 6.00 4.13 7.36
N HIS A 22 5.41 3.64 6.25
CA HIS A 22 5.84 2.46 5.53
C HIS A 22 6.77 2.75 4.33
N LEU A 23 7.24 4.00 4.16
CA LEU A 23 8.08 4.42 3.03
C LEU A 23 9.39 3.61 2.88
N LEU A 24 9.91 3.05 3.97
CA LEU A 24 11.10 2.19 3.94
C LEU A 24 10.95 0.97 3.02
N TYR A 25 9.70 0.53 2.77
CA TYR A 25 9.40 -0.64 1.94
C TYR A 25 8.96 -0.26 0.51
N LEU A 26 8.86 1.03 0.18
CA LEU A 26 8.20 1.52 -1.03
C LEU A 26 9.08 2.45 -1.89
N SER A 27 10.40 2.27 -1.90
CA SER A 27 11.27 2.96 -2.87
C SER A 27 10.76 2.75 -4.30
N PRO A 28 10.61 3.80 -5.13
CA PRO A 28 11.14 5.16 -4.99
C PRO A 28 10.12 6.24 -4.57
N LEU A 29 9.06 5.93 -3.81
CA LEU A 29 8.05 6.93 -3.45
C LEU A 29 8.62 8.07 -2.60
N GLN A 30 8.46 9.29 -3.09
CA GLN A 30 8.63 10.50 -2.28
C GLN A 30 7.54 10.56 -1.22
N ARG A 31 7.87 11.13 -0.05
CA ARG A 31 6.93 11.34 1.05
C ARG A 31 5.68 12.07 0.56
N LEU A 32 4.50 11.53 0.86
CA LEU A 32 3.22 12.12 0.51
C LEU A 32 2.93 13.34 1.40
N ALA A 33 2.24 14.33 0.85
CA ALA A 33 1.61 15.37 1.66
C ALA A 33 0.47 14.76 2.48
N GLU A 34 0.42 15.05 3.78
CA GLU A 34 -0.63 14.57 4.71
C GLU A 34 -1.80 15.56 4.79
N ASP A 35 -2.28 16.00 3.63
CA ASP A 35 -3.27 17.07 3.48
C ASP A 35 -4.72 16.57 3.56
N GLY A 36 -4.95 15.26 3.44
CA GLY A 36 -6.28 14.67 3.40
C GLY A 36 -6.96 14.76 2.04
N THR A 37 -6.20 14.95 0.95
CA THR A 37 -6.75 14.97 -0.41
C THR A 37 -6.01 14.04 -1.37
N PHE A 38 -6.71 13.60 -2.42
CA PHE A 38 -6.07 12.96 -3.57
C PHE A 38 -5.51 14.00 -4.57
N GLY A 39 -5.65 15.30 -4.28
CA GLY A 39 -5.36 16.40 -5.20
C GLY A 39 -6.53 16.65 -6.16
N SER A 40 -6.34 17.57 -7.11
CA SER A 40 -7.41 18.02 -8.03
C SER A 40 -7.88 16.93 -9.01
N ASN A 41 -7.06 15.90 -9.25
CA ASN A 41 -7.41 14.77 -10.09
C ASN A 41 -6.91 13.46 -9.46
N ILE A 42 -7.84 12.61 -9.06
CA ILE A 42 -7.54 11.32 -8.42
C ILE A 42 -6.72 10.37 -9.30
N HIS A 43 -6.91 10.40 -10.63
CA HIS A 43 -6.17 9.54 -11.56
C HIS A 43 -4.69 9.92 -11.70
N ARG A 44 -4.32 11.13 -11.26
CA ARG A 44 -2.93 11.61 -11.21
C ARG A 44 -2.43 11.76 -9.77
N SER A 45 -3.14 11.16 -8.82
CA SER A 45 -2.83 11.32 -7.41
C SER A 45 -1.63 10.46 -7.01
N LYS A 46 -0.62 11.11 -6.43
CA LYS A 46 0.49 10.41 -5.76
C LYS A 46 -0.02 9.50 -4.63
N THR A 47 -1.07 9.92 -3.92
CA THR A 47 -1.71 9.09 -2.90
C THR A 47 -2.30 7.81 -3.50
N LEU A 48 -2.95 7.90 -4.67
CA LEU A 48 -3.50 6.71 -5.35
C LEU A 48 -2.39 5.76 -5.83
N GLU A 49 -1.33 6.30 -6.42
CA GLU A 49 -0.17 5.51 -6.86
C GLU A 49 0.50 4.80 -5.68
N ALA A 50 0.67 5.49 -4.56
CA ALA A 50 1.22 4.90 -3.34
C ALA A 50 0.35 3.77 -2.78
N ILE A 51 -0.99 3.93 -2.78
CA ILE A 51 -1.91 2.87 -2.35
C ILE A 51 -1.76 1.64 -3.26
N LYS A 52 -1.71 1.84 -4.59
CA LYS A 52 -1.55 0.72 -5.53
C LYS A 52 -0.22 0.01 -5.35
N LEU A 53 0.86 0.76 -5.11
CA LEU A 53 2.16 0.15 -4.85
C LEU A 53 2.15 -0.62 -3.53
N TYR A 54 1.61 -0.06 -2.46
CA TYR A 54 1.47 -0.75 -1.18
C TYR A 54 0.63 -2.02 -1.29
N GLN A 55 -0.47 -1.98 -2.04
CA GLN A 55 -1.29 -3.15 -2.34
C GLN A 55 -0.50 -4.25 -3.06
N LYS A 56 0.39 -3.88 -3.98
CA LYS A 56 1.20 -4.82 -4.75
C LYS A 56 2.35 -5.39 -3.93
N GLU A 57 3.15 -4.53 -3.31
CA GLU A 57 4.43 -4.89 -2.69
C GLU A 57 4.26 -5.39 -1.25
N VAL A 58 3.32 -4.84 -0.48
CA VAL A 58 3.13 -5.17 0.94
C VAL A 58 1.97 -6.15 1.12
N VAL A 59 0.81 -5.86 0.53
CA VAL A 59 -0.38 -6.72 0.68
C VAL A 59 -0.33 -7.94 -0.25
N GLY A 60 0.45 -7.88 -1.35
CA GLY A 60 0.58 -8.98 -2.31
C GLY A 60 -0.63 -9.16 -3.25
N LEU A 61 -1.40 -8.09 -3.52
CA LEU A 61 -2.54 -8.15 -4.42
C LEU A 61 -2.09 -8.24 -5.89
N LYS A 62 -2.63 -9.21 -6.63
CA LYS A 62 -2.37 -9.39 -8.07
C LYS A 62 -2.90 -8.24 -8.94
N HIS A 63 -4.00 -7.62 -8.50
CA HIS A 63 -4.67 -6.53 -9.22
C HIS A 63 -4.87 -5.33 -8.28
N PRO A 64 -3.82 -4.50 -8.10
CA PRO A 64 -3.93 -3.31 -7.27
C PRO A 64 -4.87 -2.28 -7.93
N ASP A 65 -5.97 -1.99 -7.25
CA ASP A 65 -7.07 -1.15 -7.72
C ASP A 65 -7.06 0.26 -7.10
N GLY A 66 -6.26 0.47 -6.06
CA GLY A 66 -6.22 1.72 -5.30
C GLY A 66 -7.44 1.93 -4.39
N LEU A 67 -8.21 0.87 -4.11
CA LEU A 67 -9.35 0.90 -3.19
C LEU A 67 -8.96 0.38 -1.80
N ILE A 68 -9.37 1.12 -0.78
CA ILE A 68 -9.27 0.69 0.62
C ILE A 68 -10.71 0.48 1.10
N SER A 69 -11.13 -0.78 1.07
CA SER A 69 -12.42 -1.23 1.60
C SER A 69 -12.33 -1.43 3.11
N VAL A 70 -13.36 -1.01 3.84
CA VAL A 70 -13.47 -1.25 5.30
C VAL A 70 -13.35 -2.75 5.56
N ASN A 71 -12.49 -3.14 6.49
CA ASN A 71 -12.14 -4.54 6.81
C ASN A 71 -11.54 -5.36 5.65
N GLY A 72 -11.28 -4.73 4.49
CA GLY A 72 -10.56 -5.33 3.38
C GLY A 72 -9.07 -5.54 3.70
N PRO A 73 -8.35 -6.29 2.85
CA PRO A 73 -6.97 -6.68 3.11
C PRO A 73 -6.06 -5.47 3.34
N THR A 74 -6.14 -4.43 2.50
CA THR A 74 -5.36 -3.20 2.67
C THR A 74 -5.69 -2.45 3.95
N HIS A 75 -6.97 -2.36 4.34
CA HIS A 75 -7.39 -1.69 5.57
C HIS A 75 -6.87 -2.41 6.82
N ARG A 76 -6.91 -3.75 6.80
CA ARG A 76 -6.41 -4.56 7.92
C ARG A 76 -4.90 -4.47 8.07
N GLU A 77 -4.16 -4.45 6.95
CA GLU A 77 -2.70 -4.27 6.95
C GLU A 77 -2.30 -2.90 7.49
N LEU A 78 -2.92 -1.82 6.99
CA LEU A 78 -2.65 -0.45 7.44
C LEU A 78 -2.99 -0.22 8.92
N ASN A 79 -4.00 -0.91 9.46
CA ASN A 79 -4.37 -0.82 10.87
C ASN A 79 -3.53 -1.74 11.78
N GLY A 80 -2.54 -2.47 11.24
CA GLY A 80 -1.73 -3.42 12.01
C GLY A 80 -2.50 -4.63 12.55
N LEU A 81 -3.72 -4.88 12.04
CA LEU A 81 -4.58 -6.01 12.44
C LEU A 81 -4.21 -7.31 11.73
N VAL A 82 -3.31 -7.24 10.75
CA VAL A 82 -2.58 -8.40 10.21
C VAL A 82 -1.15 -8.24 10.66
N GLY A 83 -0.87 -8.77 11.85
CA GLY A 83 0.49 -9.09 12.23
C GLY A 83 1.02 -10.18 11.30
N LEU A 84 2.20 -9.89 10.75
CA LEU A 84 3.18 -10.78 10.14
C LEU A 84 3.10 -10.97 8.61
N PRO A 85 4.25 -10.84 7.92
CA PRO A 85 4.41 -11.28 6.54
C PRO A 85 4.13 -12.79 6.48
N LYS A 86 3.08 -13.19 5.77
CA LYS A 86 2.89 -14.60 5.43
C LYS A 86 3.72 -14.94 4.18
N LYS A 87 4.91 -15.50 4.47
CA LYS A 87 5.81 -16.34 3.65
C LYS A 87 6.74 -15.58 2.69
N SER A 88 8.07 -15.61 2.85
CA SER A 88 8.90 -16.83 2.75
C SER A 88 8.32 -17.86 1.79
N THR A 89 8.20 -17.51 0.50
CA THR A 89 8.23 -18.49 -0.59
C THR A 89 9.02 -17.97 -1.79
N LEU A 90 10.26 -17.50 -1.55
CA LEU A 90 11.32 -17.50 -2.55
C LEU A 90 12.64 -17.73 -1.82
N LEU A 91 12.86 -18.96 -1.33
CA LEU A 91 14.23 -19.47 -1.39
C LEU A 91 14.44 -19.85 -2.85
N PRO A 92 15.44 -19.30 -3.55
CA PRO A 92 15.94 -19.94 -4.75
C PRO A 92 16.45 -21.31 -4.31
N SER A 93 15.77 -22.37 -4.73
CA SER A 93 16.33 -23.71 -4.74
C SER A 93 17.40 -23.77 -5.83
N THR A 94 18.53 -23.10 -5.60
CA THR A 94 19.79 -23.40 -6.28
C THR A 94 20.65 -24.13 -5.28
N ILE A 95 20.59 -25.45 -5.34
CA ILE A 95 21.68 -26.30 -4.82
C ILE A 95 22.95 -25.79 -5.50
N PRO A 96 24.04 -25.47 -4.76
CA PRO A 96 25.31 -25.22 -5.39
C PRO A 96 25.80 -26.55 -5.97
N THR A 97 25.84 -26.67 -7.30
CA THR A 97 26.63 -27.71 -7.94
C THR A 97 28.10 -27.35 -7.68
N ILE A 98 28.68 -27.99 -6.68
CA ILE A 98 30.12 -27.97 -6.44
C ILE A 98 30.66 -29.32 -6.93
N ASN A 99 31.64 -29.21 -7.83
CA ASN A 99 32.48 -30.22 -8.48
C ASN A 99 31.84 -31.04 -9.62
#